data_AF-A0A4V4MH88-F1
#
_entry.id   AF-A0A4V4MH88-F1
#
_cell.length_a   1.000
_cell.length_b   1.000
_cell.length_c   1.000
_cell.angle_alpha   90.00
_cell.angle_beta   90.00
_cell.angle_gamma   90.00
#
_symmetry.space_group_name_H-M   'P 1'
#
loop_
_entity.id
_entity.type
_entity.pdbx_description
1 polymer ?
#
loop_
_entity_poly.entity_id
_entity_poly.type
_entity_poly.pdbx_seq_one_letter_code
_entity_poly.pdbx_strand_id
1 'polypeptide(L)'
;FILSPTSLTEFPAYWCEHPDEFAAISSGKTPEERAKLVLRWFILTLKCQYATRNEKMGSEKKPLNPILGETFYGSWPDSNGRGKTDLIVEQVSHHPPITAYYINNEKAGVSLEGHSGQKTSFSAPSIVVKQVGHAIITVKLEDGNAEEYLITLPRLKIDGILYGKPYIELTEVSYIVGSNGTSATIDYKGKGWLSGKAHSYKATLTNGSSTISQVEGQWTGLAKDSKGDLNFDAQMPKEEVNVKPIEEQQLPESRLVWKEVAEGIRNGNYDKAGKAKSQIENDQRAKRKDEAAESKKHELKHFNQIASDESYAKLIKQVSSTLPPTEEGYKLKRDN
;
A
#
# COMPACT_ATOMS: atom_id res chain seq x y z
N PHE A 1 14.16 -19.86 7.98
CA PHE A 1 13.46 -20.09 6.71
C PHE A 1 12.90 -18.77 6.18
N ILE A 2 12.84 -18.58 4.85
CA ILE A 2 12.65 -17.28 4.18
C ILE A 2 11.19 -16.94 3.79
N LEU A 3 10.23 -17.86 3.97
CA LEU A 3 8.82 -17.59 3.63
C LEU A 3 8.05 -16.97 4.78
N SER A 4 7.13 -16.06 4.43
CA SER A 4 6.11 -15.51 5.30
C SER A 4 4.79 -16.29 5.13
N PRO A 5 4.00 -16.50 6.21
CA PRO A 5 2.68 -17.11 6.12
C PRO A 5 1.57 -16.17 5.61
N THR A 6 1.93 -14.97 5.14
CA THR A 6 1.00 -13.90 4.74
C THR A 6 1.03 -13.71 3.23
N SER A 7 -0.15 -13.58 2.63
CA SER A 7 -0.33 -13.26 1.20
C SER A 7 -0.15 -11.77 0.92
N LEU A 8 0.27 -11.43 -0.30
CA LEU A 8 0.36 -10.02 -0.72
C LEU A 8 -1.01 -9.30 -0.73
N THR A 9 -2.13 -10.02 -0.81
CA THR A 9 -3.48 -9.42 -0.69
C THR A 9 -3.79 -8.92 0.72
N GLU A 10 -3.03 -9.30 1.75
CA GLU A 10 -3.17 -8.71 3.08
C GLU A 10 -2.40 -7.39 3.23
N PHE A 11 -1.45 -7.10 2.33
CA PHE A 11 -0.56 -5.93 2.45
C PHE A 11 -1.27 -4.58 2.32
N PRO A 12 -2.34 -4.42 1.52
CA PRO A 12 -3.09 -3.17 1.50
C PRO A 12 -3.66 -2.74 2.85
N ALA A 13 -3.77 -3.65 3.85
CA ALA A 13 -4.13 -3.26 5.20
C ALA A 13 -3.14 -2.26 5.83
N TYR A 14 -1.87 -2.28 5.41
CA TYR A 14 -0.82 -1.37 5.89
C TYR A 14 -1.08 0.11 5.57
N TRP A 15 -1.99 0.41 4.64
CA TRP A 15 -2.42 1.78 4.37
C TRP A 15 -3.25 2.39 5.52
N CYS A 16 -3.83 1.58 6.40
CA CYS A 16 -4.74 2.06 7.44
C CYS A 16 -4.46 1.45 8.83
N GLU A 17 -3.22 1.02 9.11
CA GLU A 17 -2.81 0.63 10.48
C GLU A 17 -2.76 1.82 11.47
N HIS A 18 -3.01 3.04 10.99
CA HIS A 18 -3.29 4.24 11.78
C HIS A 18 -4.64 4.85 11.33
N PRO A 19 -5.78 4.23 11.68
CA PRO A 19 -7.08 4.62 11.12
C PRO A 19 -7.58 5.98 11.61
N ASP A 20 -7.14 6.43 12.80
CA ASP A 20 -7.37 7.79 13.28
C ASP A 20 -6.75 8.85 12.34
N GLU A 21 -5.51 8.61 11.90
CA GLU A 21 -4.79 9.52 11.00
C GLU A 21 -5.40 9.53 9.59
N PHE A 22 -5.94 8.40 9.14
CA PHE A 22 -6.69 8.32 7.88
C PHE A 22 -8.01 9.10 7.95
N ALA A 23 -8.79 8.89 9.01
CA ALA A 23 -10.06 9.59 9.21
C ALA A 23 -9.86 11.10 9.44
N ALA A 24 -8.79 11.49 10.12
CA ALA A 24 -8.48 12.89 10.41
C ALA A 24 -8.23 13.72 9.14
N ILE A 25 -7.92 13.13 7.98
CA ILE A 25 -7.66 13.88 6.75
C ILE A 25 -8.78 14.88 6.43
N SER A 26 -10.05 14.52 6.63
CA SER A 26 -11.19 15.40 6.37
C SER A 26 -11.40 16.49 7.42
N SER A 27 -10.70 16.46 8.55
CA SER A 27 -10.84 17.50 9.58
C SER A 27 -10.15 18.81 9.19
N GLY A 28 -9.23 18.79 8.22
CA GLY A 28 -8.54 19.98 7.72
C GLY A 28 -9.52 20.95 7.05
N LYS A 29 -9.55 22.19 7.51
CA LYS A 29 -10.48 23.22 7.04
C LYS A 29 -9.99 23.91 5.77
N THR A 30 -8.68 23.97 5.57
CA THR A 30 -8.08 24.52 4.35
C THR A 30 -7.44 23.42 3.48
N PRO A 31 -7.25 23.67 2.17
CA PRO A 31 -6.46 22.82 1.29
C PRO A 31 -5.08 22.45 1.87
N GLU A 32 -4.38 23.42 2.47
CA GLU A 32 -3.06 23.21 3.05
C GLU A 32 -3.11 22.33 4.31
N GLU A 33 -4.12 22.50 5.16
CA GLU A 33 -4.29 21.66 6.35
C GLU A 33 -4.57 20.21 5.97
N ARG A 34 -5.48 19.97 5.00
CA ARG A 34 -5.75 18.62 4.50
C ARG A 34 -4.51 18.01 3.86
N ALA A 35 -3.75 18.78 3.07
CA ALA A 35 -2.51 18.30 2.45
C ALA A 35 -1.43 17.94 3.49
N LYS A 36 -1.33 18.70 4.60
CA LYS A 36 -0.47 18.34 5.73
C LYS A 36 -0.89 17.00 6.37
N LEU A 37 -2.19 16.79 6.55
CA LEU A 37 -2.74 15.56 7.13
C LEU A 37 -2.54 14.35 6.21
N VAL A 38 -2.74 14.51 4.90
CA VAL A 38 -2.43 13.47 3.90
C VAL A 38 -0.95 13.11 3.93
N LEU A 39 -0.05 14.10 3.97
CA LEU A 39 1.39 13.86 4.05
C LEU A 39 1.75 13.11 5.33
N ARG A 40 1.23 13.53 6.48
CA ARG A 40 1.44 12.89 7.78
C ARG A 40 0.99 11.43 7.75
N TRP A 41 -0.26 11.19 7.35
CA TRP A 41 -0.82 9.85 7.22
C TRP A 41 0.05 8.97 6.30
N PHE A 42 0.42 9.48 5.12
CA PHE A 42 1.24 8.73 4.17
C PHE A 42 2.58 8.29 4.77
N ILE A 43 3.31 9.20 5.43
CA ILE A 43 4.60 8.85 6.05
C ILE A 43 4.42 7.79 7.13
N LEU A 44 3.36 7.85 7.94
CA LEU A 44 3.06 6.83 8.95
C LEU A 44 2.80 5.44 8.32
N THR A 45 2.22 5.39 7.11
CA THR A 45 2.05 4.12 6.40
C THR A 45 3.38 3.46 6.00
N LEU A 46 4.46 4.23 5.81
CA LEU A 46 5.74 3.69 5.30
C LEU A 46 6.34 2.64 6.24
N LYS A 47 6.30 2.88 7.56
CA LYS A 47 6.75 1.88 8.54
C LYS A 47 5.88 0.61 8.47
N CYS A 48 4.57 0.78 8.37
CA CYS A 48 3.60 -0.31 8.27
C CYS A 48 3.89 -1.18 7.03
N GLN A 49 4.11 -0.53 5.90
CA GLN A 49 4.38 -1.12 4.59
C GLN A 49 5.76 -1.79 4.50
N TYR A 50 6.81 -1.23 5.12
CA TYR A 50 8.19 -1.61 4.79
C TYR A 50 9.05 -2.09 5.97
N ALA A 51 8.59 -1.96 7.21
CA ALA A 51 9.32 -2.42 8.40
C ALA A 51 8.61 -3.54 9.20
N THR A 52 7.28 -3.67 9.09
CA THR A 52 6.50 -4.60 9.93
C THR A 52 7.01 -6.05 9.92
N ARG A 53 7.41 -6.61 8.77
CA ARG A 53 7.95 -7.98 8.73
C ARG A 53 9.32 -8.09 9.41
N ASN A 54 10.20 -7.12 9.19
CA ASN A 54 11.49 -7.09 9.89
C ASN A 54 11.30 -7.06 11.40
N GLU A 55 10.35 -6.26 11.90
CA GLU A 55 10.03 -6.16 13.33
C GLU A 55 9.41 -7.47 13.87
N LYS A 56 8.42 -8.04 13.17
CA LYS A 56 7.69 -9.24 13.64
C LYS A 56 8.47 -10.55 13.45
N MET A 57 9.31 -10.65 12.43
CA MET A 57 9.94 -11.90 12.01
C MET A 57 11.48 -11.88 12.02
N GLY A 58 12.09 -10.77 12.41
CA GLY A 58 13.55 -10.58 12.50
C GLY A 58 14.26 -10.33 11.17
N SER A 59 13.58 -10.49 10.03
CA SER A 59 14.07 -10.13 8.69
C SER A 59 12.92 -10.04 7.69
N GLU A 60 13.16 -9.40 6.54
CA GLU A 60 12.20 -9.45 5.43
C GLU A 60 12.07 -10.88 4.90
N LYS A 61 10.82 -11.32 4.65
CA LYS A 61 10.52 -12.67 4.19
C LYS A 61 9.65 -12.61 2.94
N LYS A 62 9.80 -13.60 2.07
CA LYS A 62 9.03 -13.72 0.85
C LYS A 62 7.55 -14.01 1.18
N PRO A 63 6.61 -13.11 0.85
CA PRO A 63 5.18 -13.36 1.04
C PRO A 63 4.65 -14.44 0.09
N LEU A 64 3.46 -14.95 0.37
CA LEU A 64 2.74 -15.83 -0.54
C LEU A 64 2.30 -15.01 -1.76
N ASN A 65 2.50 -15.58 -2.96
CA ASN A 65 2.09 -14.94 -4.20
C ASN A 65 0.60 -15.22 -4.42
N PRO A 66 -0.28 -14.20 -4.42
CA PRO A 66 -1.71 -14.43 -4.43
C PRO A 66 -2.19 -15.12 -5.71
N ILE A 67 -3.26 -15.89 -5.57
CA ILE A 67 -3.94 -16.47 -6.72
C ILE A 67 -4.81 -15.41 -7.42
N LEU A 68 -5.02 -15.52 -8.73
CA LEU A 68 -5.93 -14.60 -9.44
C LEU A 68 -7.35 -14.70 -8.86
N GLY A 69 -7.94 -13.55 -8.55
CA GLY A 69 -9.25 -13.44 -7.90
C GLY A 69 -9.23 -13.65 -6.39
N GLU A 70 -8.06 -13.85 -5.77
CA GLU A 70 -7.95 -13.90 -4.30
C GLU A 70 -8.45 -12.60 -3.68
N THR A 71 -9.26 -12.69 -2.63
CA THR A 71 -9.82 -11.52 -1.94
C THR A 71 -9.36 -11.42 -0.51
N PHE A 72 -9.32 -10.21 0.03
CA PHE A 72 -9.12 -9.98 1.45
C PHE A 72 -10.04 -8.85 1.90
N TYR A 73 -10.82 -9.11 2.95
CA TYR A 73 -11.72 -8.13 3.54
C TYR A 73 -11.31 -7.89 4.98
N GLY A 74 -11.47 -6.64 5.40
CA GLY A 74 -11.22 -6.27 6.78
C GLY A 74 -11.91 -4.97 7.13
N SER A 75 -11.82 -4.62 8.40
CA SER A 75 -12.30 -3.34 8.88
C SER A 75 -11.53 -2.88 10.11
N TRP A 76 -11.55 -1.59 10.37
CA TRP A 76 -11.22 -1.00 11.66
C TRP A 76 -12.52 -0.46 12.25
N PRO A 77 -13.04 -1.06 13.34
CA PRO A 77 -14.27 -0.63 13.98
C PRO A 77 -14.26 0.86 14.36
N ASP A 78 -15.44 1.45 14.57
CA ASP A 78 -15.51 2.81 15.11
C ASP A 78 -14.87 2.84 16.51
N SER A 79 -13.92 3.76 16.67
CA SER A 79 -13.26 4.07 17.93
C SER A 79 -13.19 5.58 18.07
N ASN A 80 -13.53 6.10 19.26
CA ASN A 80 -13.53 7.54 19.56
C ASN A 80 -14.37 8.39 18.59
N GLY A 81 -15.37 7.79 17.93
CA GLY A 81 -16.25 8.48 16.99
C GLY A 81 -15.64 8.76 15.62
N ARG A 82 -14.47 8.19 15.28
CA ARG A 82 -13.84 8.33 13.96
C ARG A 82 -14.63 7.66 12.82
N GLY A 83 -15.57 6.80 13.16
CA GLY A 83 -16.31 5.97 12.20
C GLY A 83 -15.56 4.69 11.88
N LYS A 84 -16.31 3.72 11.36
CA LYS A 84 -15.77 2.46 10.86
C LYS A 84 -15.04 2.71 9.53
N THR A 85 -13.88 2.09 9.38
CA THR A 85 -13.15 2.06 8.10
C THR A 85 -13.19 0.65 7.54
N ASP A 86 -13.67 0.47 6.32
CA ASP A 86 -13.76 -0.81 5.63
C ASP A 86 -12.63 -0.98 4.60
N LEU A 87 -12.17 -2.23 4.40
CA LEU A 87 -11.13 -2.63 3.45
C LEU A 87 -11.66 -3.73 2.52
N ILE A 88 -11.49 -3.53 1.22
CA ILE A 88 -11.71 -4.50 0.16
C ILE A 88 -10.43 -4.64 -0.64
N VAL A 89 -9.97 -5.87 -0.85
CA VAL A 89 -8.79 -6.18 -1.67
C VAL A 89 -9.11 -7.32 -2.63
N GLU A 90 -8.57 -7.22 -3.84
CA GLU A 90 -8.64 -8.28 -4.85
C GLU A 90 -7.31 -8.41 -5.60
N GLN A 91 -6.85 -9.64 -5.82
CA GLN A 91 -5.78 -9.92 -6.77
C GLN A 91 -6.33 -9.86 -8.20
N VAL A 92 -6.13 -8.72 -8.85
CA VAL A 92 -6.71 -8.42 -10.17
C VAL A 92 -5.89 -8.93 -11.35
N SER A 93 -4.62 -9.27 -11.12
CA SER A 93 -3.76 -9.91 -12.11
C SER A 93 -2.73 -10.83 -11.45
N HIS A 94 -2.36 -11.91 -12.12
CA HIS A 94 -1.31 -12.84 -11.65
C HIS A 94 -0.02 -12.75 -12.48
N HIS A 95 -0.12 -12.39 -13.78
CA HIS A 95 1.02 -12.23 -14.68
C HIS A 95 0.90 -10.93 -15.49
N PRO A 96 1.48 -9.80 -15.01
CA PRO A 96 2.21 -9.63 -13.75
C PRO A 96 1.27 -9.62 -12.52
N PRO A 97 1.79 -9.87 -11.30
CA PRO A 97 0.97 -9.80 -10.09
C PRO A 97 0.58 -8.35 -9.80
N ILE A 98 -0.73 -8.09 -9.70
CA ILE A 98 -1.30 -6.78 -9.33
C ILE A 98 -2.41 -7.02 -8.30
N THR A 99 -2.35 -6.27 -7.21
CA THR A 99 -3.35 -6.26 -6.14
C THR A 99 -4.06 -4.90 -6.14
N ALA A 100 -5.37 -4.88 -6.30
CA ALA A 100 -6.19 -3.67 -6.19
C ALA A 100 -6.89 -3.63 -4.83
N TYR A 101 -7.11 -2.44 -4.31
CA TYR A 101 -7.69 -2.24 -2.99
C TYR A 101 -8.52 -0.96 -2.90
N TYR A 102 -9.49 -0.99 -2.00
CA TYR A 102 -10.34 0.14 -1.65
C TYR A 102 -10.50 0.18 -0.13
N ILE A 103 -10.24 1.35 0.47
CA ILE A 103 -10.42 1.64 1.89
C ILE A 103 -11.40 2.80 2.01
N ASN A 104 -12.40 2.69 2.86
CA ASN A 104 -13.43 3.72 2.98
C ASN A 104 -13.86 3.92 4.42
N ASN A 105 -13.81 5.18 4.87
CA ASN A 105 -14.49 5.63 6.07
C ASN A 105 -15.62 6.57 5.66
N GLU A 106 -16.83 6.04 5.64
CA GLU A 106 -18.00 6.77 5.17
C GLU A 106 -18.33 7.97 6.06
N LYS A 107 -18.21 7.80 7.39
CA LYS A 107 -18.51 8.85 8.38
C LYS A 107 -17.54 10.03 8.27
N ALA A 108 -16.25 9.74 8.11
CA ALA A 108 -15.22 10.76 7.92
C ALA A 108 -15.23 11.35 6.51
N GLY A 109 -15.89 10.69 5.54
CA GLY A 109 -15.91 11.12 4.15
C GLY A 109 -14.56 10.97 3.45
N VAL A 110 -13.75 9.98 3.85
CA VAL A 110 -12.42 9.73 3.27
C VAL A 110 -12.37 8.32 2.69
N SER A 111 -11.92 8.20 1.44
CA SER A 111 -11.65 6.91 0.79
C SER A 111 -10.27 6.89 0.15
N LEU A 112 -9.67 5.72 0.05
CA LEU A 112 -8.44 5.43 -0.67
C LEU A 112 -8.72 4.31 -1.66
N GLU A 113 -8.42 4.55 -2.93
CA GLU A 113 -8.49 3.54 -3.97
C GLU A 113 -7.12 3.41 -4.63
N GLY A 114 -6.65 2.20 -4.87
CA GLY A 114 -5.35 2.03 -5.50
C GLY A 114 -5.08 0.62 -5.95
N HIS A 115 -3.93 0.45 -6.58
CA HIS A 115 -3.41 -0.86 -6.93
C HIS A 115 -1.89 -0.84 -6.87
N SER A 116 -1.29 -2.01 -6.65
CA SER A 116 0.15 -2.16 -6.66
C SER A 116 0.59 -3.46 -7.30
N GLY A 117 1.66 -3.37 -8.08
CA GLY A 117 2.42 -4.49 -8.61
C GLY A 117 3.91 -4.24 -8.44
N GLN A 118 4.73 -5.26 -8.67
CA GLN A 118 6.18 -5.17 -8.49
C GLN A 118 6.92 -5.65 -9.73
N LYS A 119 7.95 -4.90 -10.13
CA LYS A 119 8.96 -5.30 -11.11
C LYS A 119 10.31 -5.32 -10.40
N THR A 120 10.91 -6.50 -10.32
CA THR A 120 12.18 -6.72 -9.60
C THR A 120 13.34 -6.88 -10.57
N SER A 121 14.49 -6.28 -10.26
CA SER A 121 15.76 -6.53 -10.94
C SER A 121 16.88 -6.78 -9.91
N PHE A 122 17.88 -7.56 -10.28
CA PHE A 122 19.03 -7.82 -9.43
C PHE A 122 20.11 -6.76 -9.66
N SER A 123 20.62 -6.18 -8.57
CA SER A 123 21.76 -5.25 -8.58
C SER A 123 22.68 -5.62 -7.42
N ALA A 124 23.48 -6.68 -7.60
CA ALA A 124 24.32 -7.24 -6.53
C ALA A 124 25.11 -6.13 -5.80
N PRO A 125 25.00 -6.03 -4.45
CA PRO A 125 24.48 -7.02 -3.50
C PRO A 125 22.97 -6.91 -3.15
N SER A 126 22.20 -6.09 -3.87
CA SER A 126 20.81 -5.74 -3.57
C SER A 126 19.81 -6.27 -4.61
N ILE A 127 18.53 -6.32 -4.26
CA ILE A 127 17.42 -6.44 -5.21
C ILE A 127 16.76 -5.08 -5.34
N VAL A 128 16.60 -4.57 -6.56
CA VAL A 128 15.84 -3.35 -6.84
C VAL A 128 14.40 -3.73 -7.15
N VAL A 129 13.46 -3.04 -6.52
CA VAL A 129 12.03 -3.26 -6.71
C VAL A 129 11.39 -1.95 -7.15
N LYS A 130 10.90 -1.92 -8.38
CA LYS A 130 10.04 -0.86 -8.89
C LYS A 130 8.60 -1.23 -8.61
N GLN A 131 7.91 -0.41 -7.83
CA GLN A 131 6.46 -0.51 -7.69
C GLN A 131 5.78 0.06 -8.94
N VAL A 132 4.68 -0.58 -9.33
CA VAL A 132 3.81 -0.18 -10.43
C VAL A 132 2.44 0.09 -9.85
N GLY A 133 1.78 1.15 -10.32
CA GLY A 133 0.50 1.60 -9.81
C GLY A 133 0.61 2.81 -8.91
N HIS A 134 -0.56 3.26 -8.46
CA HIS A 134 -0.76 4.47 -7.68
C HIS A 134 -1.93 4.29 -6.72
N ALA A 135 -2.11 5.27 -5.84
CA ALA A 135 -3.30 5.39 -5.01
C ALA A 135 -3.91 6.79 -5.15
N ILE A 136 -5.23 6.88 -5.04
CA ILE A 136 -6.00 8.12 -5.00
C ILE A 136 -6.73 8.17 -3.66
N ILE A 137 -6.47 9.20 -2.86
CA ILE A 137 -7.37 9.56 -1.76
C ILE A 137 -8.46 10.46 -2.32
N THR A 138 -9.70 10.25 -1.90
CA THR A 138 -10.81 11.17 -2.13
C THR A 138 -11.34 11.63 -0.78
N VAL A 139 -11.46 12.96 -0.61
CA VAL A 139 -12.03 13.60 0.57
C VAL A 139 -13.32 14.30 0.17
N LYS A 140 -14.44 13.93 0.78
CA LYS A 140 -15.72 14.64 0.63
C LYS A 140 -15.67 15.91 1.47
N LEU A 141 -15.91 17.05 0.83
CA LEU A 141 -15.91 18.37 1.47
C LEU A 141 -17.31 18.75 1.96
N GLU A 142 -17.38 19.69 2.90
CA GLU A 142 -18.65 20.18 3.48
C GLU A 142 -19.58 20.84 2.45
N ASP A 143 -19.02 21.37 1.35
CA ASP A 143 -19.77 21.99 0.25
C ASP A 143 -20.31 20.98 -0.79
N GLY A 144 -20.08 19.67 -0.55
CA GLY A 144 -20.50 18.59 -1.44
C GLY A 144 -19.51 18.28 -2.57
N ASN A 145 -18.45 19.07 -2.74
CA ASN A 145 -17.38 18.75 -3.68
C ASN A 145 -16.45 17.65 -3.14
N ALA A 146 -15.61 17.11 -4.03
CA ALA A 146 -14.58 16.14 -3.67
C ALA A 146 -13.20 16.69 -3.99
N GLU A 147 -12.26 16.43 -3.11
CA GLU A 147 -10.84 16.71 -3.28
C GLU A 147 -10.06 15.41 -3.43
N GLU A 148 -9.18 15.35 -4.42
CA GLU A 148 -8.40 14.14 -4.72
C GLU A 148 -6.92 14.34 -4.47
N TYR A 149 -6.25 13.31 -3.97
CA TYR A 149 -4.79 13.28 -3.81
C TYR A 149 -4.21 12.04 -4.48
N LEU A 150 -3.43 12.25 -5.54
CA LEU A 150 -2.64 11.20 -6.19
C LEU A 150 -1.40 10.91 -5.36
N ILE A 151 -1.12 9.63 -5.12
CA ILE A 151 0.07 9.13 -4.43
C ILE A 151 0.83 8.17 -5.34
N THR A 152 2.10 8.47 -5.61
CA THR A 152 2.99 7.55 -6.33
C THR A 152 3.76 6.67 -5.35
N LEU A 153 3.83 5.38 -5.64
CA LEU A 153 4.49 4.40 -4.78
C LEU A 153 6.02 4.55 -4.80
N PRO A 154 6.72 4.43 -3.66
CA PRO A 154 8.16 4.58 -3.60
C PRO A 154 8.86 3.43 -4.33
N ARG A 155 10.04 3.70 -4.87
CA ARG A 155 10.97 2.62 -5.24
C ARG A 155 11.71 2.16 -4.02
N LEU A 156 12.12 0.90 -4.04
CA LEU A 156 12.84 0.32 -2.91
C LEU A 156 13.95 -0.61 -3.36
N LYS A 157 14.90 -0.81 -2.46
CA LYS A 157 15.91 -1.87 -2.55
C LYS A 157 15.79 -2.79 -1.35
N ILE A 158 16.05 -4.07 -1.59
CA ILE A 158 16.25 -5.07 -0.54
C ILE A 158 17.76 -5.25 -0.39
N ASP A 159 18.30 -4.72 0.70
CA ASP A 159 19.71 -4.81 1.08
C ASP A 159 19.93 -5.88 2.14
N GLY A 160 21.19 -6.18 2.47
CA GLY A 160 21.52 -7.11 3.57
C GLY A 160 21.38 -8.60 3.22
N ILE A 161 21.12 -8.93 1.96
CA ILE A 161 20.92 -10.31 1.48
C ILE A 161 22.16 -11.18 1.72
N LEU A 162 23.35 -10.69 1.36
CA LEU A 162 24.62 -11.43 1.55
C LEU A 162 24.95 -11.68 3.03
N TYR A 163 24.40 -10.86 3.93
CA TYR A 163 24.61 -10.98 5.38
C TYR A 163 23.47 -11.73 6.08
N GLY A 164 22.52 -12.30 5.33
CA GLY A 164 21.40 -13.08 5.88
C GLY A 164 20.36 -12.27 6.65
N LYS A 165 20.40 -10.94 6.57
CA LYS A 165 19.47 -10.01 7.25
C LYS A 165 18.86 -9.04 6.23
N PRO A 166 18.00 -9.53 5.33
CA PRO A 166 17.39 -8.68 4.32
C PRO A 166 16.50 -7.60 4.94
N TYR A 167 16.69 -6.35 4.52
CA TYR A 167 15.88 -5.21 4.94
C TYR A 167 15.54 -4.30 3.75
N ILE A 168 14.44 -3.56 3.88
CA ILE A 168 13.97 -2.62 2.86
C ILE A 168 14.56 -1.23 3.11
N GLU A 169 15.06 -0.61 2.06
CA GLU A 169 15.38 0.82 2.03
C GLU A 169 14.58 1.48 0.90
N LEU A 170 13.90 2.58 1.20
CA LEU A 170 13.20 3.38 0.20
C LEU A 170 14.20 4.28 -0.54
N THR A 171 13.95 4.50 -1.82
CA THR A 171 14.85 5.22 -2.72
C THR A 171 14.07 6.10 -3.70
N GLU A 172 14.75 7.04 -4.33
CA GLU A 172 14.18 7.99 -5.27
C GLU A 172 13.08 8.85 -4.60
N VAL A 173 12.06 9.24 -5.36
CA VAL A 173 11.06 10.24 -4.94
C VAL A 173 9.66 9.65 -5.04
N SER A 174 8.85 9.92 -4.01
CA SER A 174 7.38 9.81 -4.08
C SER A 174 6.75 11.21 -4.18
N TYR A 175 5.61 11.27 -4.86
CA TYR A 175 4.77 12.46 -4.96
C TYR A 175 3.41 12.21 -4.31
N ILE A 176 2.91 13.25 -3.64
CA ILE A 176 1.49 13.40 -3.27
C ILE A 176 0.99 14.65 -4.00
N VAL A 177 -0.06 14.57 -4.81
CA VAL A 177 -0.52 15.69 -5.63
C VAL A 177 -2.01 15.90 -5.44
N GLY A 178 -2.39 17.03 -4.85
CA GLY A 178 -3.77 17.40 -4.60
C GLY A 178 -4.43 18.07 -5.79
N SER A 179 -5.73 17.83 -5.99
CA SER A 179 -6.55 18.56 -6.97
C SER A 179 -6.73 20.05 -6.61
N ASN A 180 -6.31 20.44 -5.42
CA ASN A 180 -6.37 21.80 -4.86
C ASN A 180 -5.08 22.62 -5.12
N GLY A 181 -4.14 22.11 -5.91
CA GLY A 181 -2.88 22.78 -6.23
C GLY A 181 -1.75 22.54 -5.23
N THR A 182 -2.00 21.77 -4.15
CA THR A 182 -0.95 21.33 -3.24
C THR A 182 -0.17 20.16 -3.80
N SER A 183 1.13 20.07 -3.49
CA SER A 183 1.94 18.90 -3.81
C SER A 183 3.03 18.67 -2.78
N ALA A 184 3.29 17.41 -2.43
CA ALA A 184 4.42 16.99 -1.62
C ALA A 184 5.40 16.19 -2.46
N THR A 185 6.68 16.54 -2.39
CA THR A 185 7.80 15.75 -2.92
C THR A 185 8.54 15.13 -1.76
N ILE A 186 8.69 13.80 -1.75
CA ILE A 186 9.30 13.02 -0.66
C ILE A 186 10.54 12.33 -1.20
N ASP A 187 11.72 12.85 -0.86
CA ASP A 187 13.04 12.35 -1.27
C ASP A 187 13.59 11.38 -0.21
N TYR A 188 13.72 10.10 -0.56
CA TYR A 188 14.20 9.04 0.34
C TYR A 188 15.72 8.87 0.25
N LYS A 189 16.36 8.80 1.42
CA LYS A 189 17.82 8.72 1.56
C LYS A 189 18.21 7.55 2.46
N GLY A 190 18.90 6.57 1.87
CA GLY A 190 19.48 5.46 2.60
C GLY A 190 20.81 5.79 3.27
N LYS A 191 21.38 4.79 3.96
CA LYS A 191 22.74 4.87 4.53
C LYS A 191 23.75 5.30 3.45
N GLY A 192 24.54 6.35 3.74
CA GLY A 192 25.59 6.87 2.85
C GLY A 192 25.39 8.31 2.36
N TRP A 193 24.21 8.91 2.57
CA TRP A 193 24.01 10.36 2.41
C TRP A 193 24.55 11.13 3.63
N LEU A 194 24.83 12.44 3.49
CA LEU A 194 25.49 13.32 4.47
C LEU A 194 25.12 13.14 5.97
N SER A 195 23.92 12.62 6.30
CA SER A 195 23.47 12.37 7.67
C SER A 195 23.78 10.96 8.24
N GLY A 196 24.13 9.98 7.40
CA GLY A 196 24.55 8.63 7.81
C GLY A 196 23.46 7.70 8.39
N LYS A 197 22.19 8.12 8.47
CA LYS A 197 21.10 7.32 9.06
C LYS A 197 20.29 6.56 8.00
N ALA A 198 19.97 5.30 8.30
CA ALA A 198 19.05 4.51 7.47
C ALA A 198 17.65 5.10 7.51
N HIS A 199 16.86 4.81 6.48
CA HIS A 199 15.44 5.10 6.43
C HIS A 199 15.13 6.60 6.48
N SER A 200 16.07 7.45 6.05
CA SER A 200 15.91 8.89 6.11
C SER A 200 15.04 9.39 4.96
N TYR A 201 14.36 10.52 5.14
CA TYR A 201 13.67 11.21 4.07
C TYR A 201 13.64 12.73 4.30
N LYS A 202 13.39 13.48 3.22
CA LYS A 202 12.98 14.88 3.26
C LYS A 202 11.74 15.08 2.40
N ALA A 203 10.66 15.51 3.02
CA ALA A 203 9.42 15.89 2.35
C ALA A 203 9.31 17.42 2.26
N THR A 204 8.94 17.94 1.08
CA THR A 204 8.62 19.35 0.87
C THR A 204 7.20 19.46 0.34
N LEU A 205 6.33 20.11 1.12
CA LEU A 205 4.94 20.38 0.76
C LEU A 205 4.81 21.81 0.24
N THR A 206 4.21 21.99 -0.94
CA THR A 206 3.99 23.29 -1.58
C THR A 206 2.53 23.48 -1.98
N ASN A 207 2.12 24.74 -2.14
CA ASN A 207 0.95 25.14 -2.93
C ASN A 207 1.47 26.05 -4.05
N GLY A 208 1.39 25.56 -5.29
CA GLY A 208 2.12 26.16 -6.40
C GLY A 208 3.62 26.29 -6.10
N SER A 209 4.16 27.51 -6.18
CA SER A 209 5.58 27.80 -5.90
C SER A 209 5.89 28.04 -4.42
N SER A 210 4.86 28.16 -3.56
CA SER A 210 5.04 28.53 -2.15
C SER A 210 5.22 27.30 -1.28
N THR A 211 6.28 27.27 -0.46
CA THR A 211 6.53 26.18 0.49
C THR A 211 5.64 26.33 1.74
N ILE A 212 4.84 25.30 2.01
CA ILE A 212 3.95 25.22 3.18
C ILE A 212 4.72 24.67 4.39
N SER A 213 5.37 23.52 4.20
CA SER A 213 6.15 22.82 5.22
C SER A 213 7.30 21.99 4.60
N GLN A 214 8.34 21.76 5.40
CA GLN A 214 9.40 20.81 5.12
C GLN A 214 9.55 19.88 6.32
N VAL A 215 9.38 18.58 6.08
CA VAL A 215 9.45 17.54 7.11
C VAL A 215 10.66 16.65 6.80
N GLU A 216 11.52 16.41 7.77
CA GLU A 216 12.65 15.50 7.64
C GLU A 216 12.75 14.56 8.83
N GLY A 217 13.30 13.38 8.61
CA GLY A 217 13.35 12.38 9.66
C GLY A 217 13.67 11.00 9.14
N GLN A 218 13.27 10.00 9.92
CA GLN A 218 13.32 8.60 9.51
C GLN A 218 11.90 8.08 9.37
N TRP A 219 11.54 7.46 8.23
CA TRP A 219 10.19 6.94 8.01
C TRP A 219 9.82 5.75 8.92
N THR A 220 10.77 5.29 9.75
CA THR A 220 10.60 4.30 10.82
C THR A 220 10.60 4.89 12.24
N GLY A 221 10.73 6.21 12.38
CA GLY A 221 10.85 6.87 13.69
C GLY A 221 10.43 8.33 13.65
N LEU A 222 11.26 9.20 14.23
CA LEU A 222 10.95 10.62 14.37
C LEU A 222 10.93 11.36 13.03
N ALA A 223 9.87 12.12 12.83
CA ALA A 223 9.70 13.15 11.83
C ALA A 223 9.71 14.52 12.51
N LYS A 224 10.40 15.49 11.91
CA LYS A 224 10.48 16.86 12.40
C LYS A 224 10.23 17.85 11.28
N ASP A 225 9.46 18.89 11.56
CA ASP A 225 9.38 20.09 10.73
C ASP A 225 9.81 21.34 11.50
N SER A 226 10.15 22.41 10.76
CA SER A 226 10.69 23.64 11.36
C SER A 226 9.67 24.41 12.20
N LYS A 227 8.38 24.23 11.93
CA LYS A 227 7.26 24.92 12.62
C LYS A 227 6.70 24.11 13.80
N GLY A 228 6.92 22.80 13.83
CA GLY A 228 6.40 21.88 14.85
C GLY A 228 5.06 21.22 14.49
N ASP A 229 4.35 21.69 13.47
CA ASP A 229 3.01 21.24 13.08
C ASP A 229 2.99 19.77 12.59
N LEU A 230 4.11 19.26 12.08
CA LEU A 230 4.25 17.92 11.51
C LEU A 230 5.30 17.09 12.24
N ASN A 231 5.51 17.36 13.53
CA ASN A 231 6.31 16.50 14.39
C ASN A 231 5.51 15.24 14.77
N PHE A 232 6.11 14.06 14.58
CA PHE A 232 5.55 12.79 15.05
C PHE A 232 6.62 11.71 15.17
N ASP A 233 6.23 10.59 15.76
CA ASP A 233 7.03 9.38 15.80
C ASP A 233 6.25 8.22 15.16
N ALA A 234 6.80 7.61 14.12
CA ALA A 234 6.24 6.40 13.51
C ALA A 234 6.29 5.17 14.46
N GLN A 235 6.88 5.30 15.65
CA GLN A 235 6.77 4.31 16.74
C GLN A 235 5.43 4.31 17.47
N MET A 236 4.49 5.21 17.11
CA MET A 236 3.15 5.20 17.68
C MET A 236 2.42 3.84 17.48
N PRO A 237 1.49 3.47 18.39
CA PRO A 237 0.76 2.21 18.28
C PRO A 237 0.02 2.06 16.95
N LYS A 238 0.01 0.83 16.45
CA LYS A 238 -0.73 0.42 15.24
C LYS A 238 -2.03 -0.26 15.66
N GLU A 239 -3.08 -0.08 14.87
CA GLU A 239 -4.32 -0.84 14.97
C GLU A 239 -4.35 -1.90 13.86
N GLU A 240 -4.28 -3.18 14.22
CA GLU A 240 -4.35 -4.26 13.23
C GLU A 240 -5.76 -4.38 12.66
N VAL A 241 -5.84 -4.71 11.36
CA VAL A 241 -7.12 -4.91 10.68
C VAL A 241 -7.93 -6.04 11.33
N ASN A 242 -9.19 -5.77 11.64
CA ASN A 242 -10.14 -6.80 12.06
C ASN A 242 -10.61 -7.61 10.86
N VAL A 243 -10.42 -8.92 10.91
CA VAL A 243 -10.78 -9.88 9.84
C VAL A 243 -11.67 -10.95 10.44
N LYS A 244 -12.65 -11.41 9.68
CA LYS A 244 -13.56 -12.48 10.10
C LYS A 244 -12.78 -13.77 10.46
N PRO A 245 -13.27 -14.56 11.44
CA PRO A 245 -12.77 -15.91 11.69
C PRO A 245 -12.74 -16.76 10.43
N ILE A 246 -11.78 -17.70 10.33
CA ILE A 246 -11.59 -18.53 9.12
C ILE A 246 -12.86 -19.32 8.80
N GLU A 247 -13.62 -19.71 9.82
CA GLU A 247 -14.87 -20.47 9.73
C GLU A 247 -16.01 -19.68 9.06
N GLU A 248 -15.91 -18.34 9.06
CA GLU A 248 -16.87 -17.43 8.45
C GLU A 248 -16.42 -16.91 7.07
N GLN A 249 -15.20 -17.24 6.65
CA GLN A 249 -14.66 -16.84 5.35
C GLN A 249 -15.15 -17.78 4.24
N GLN A 250 -15.19 -17.27 3.02
CA GLN A 250 -15.53 -18.01 1.82
C GLN A 250 -14.37 -18.01 0.83
N LEU A 251 -14.18 -19.08 0.06
CA LEU A 251 -13.21 -19.04 -1.02
C LEU A 251 -13.62 -17.98 -2.06
N PRO A 252 -12.68 -17.18 -2.60
CA PRO A 252 -11.22 -17.26 -2.44
C PRO A 252 -10.64 -16.22 -1.43
N GLU A 253 -11.20 -16.09 -0.22
CA GLU A 253 -10.62 -15.23 0.83
C GLU A 253 -9.25 -15.72 1.29
N SER A 254 -8.28 -14.80 1.38
CA SER A 254 -6.84 -15.09 1.47
C SER A 254 -6.47 -16.04 2.62
N ARG A 255 -6.96 -15.78 3.84
CA ARG A 255 -6.60 -16.60 5.01
C ARG A 255 -7.17 -18.01 4.93
N LEU A 256 -8.33 -18.18 4.28
CA LEU A 256 -8.89 -19.50 3.99
C LEU A 256 -8.13 -20.21 2.87
N VAL A 257 -7.83 -19.53 1.77
CA VAL A 257 -7.04 -20.08 0.64
C VAL A 257 -5.69 -20.60 1.14
N TRP A 258 -4.99 -19.82 1.96
CA TRP A 258 -3.63 -20.11 2.40
C TRP A 258 -3.55 -20.83 3.75
N LYS A 259 -4.67 -21.25 4.35
CA LYS A 259 -4.74 -21.82 5.70
C LYS A 259 -3.68 -22.89 5.96
N GLU A 260 -3.68 -23.95 5.16
CA GLU A 260 -2.77 -25.10 5.35
C GLU A 260 -1.30 -24.73 5.14
N VAL A 261 -1.02 -23.81 4.22
CA VAL A 261 0.34 -23.29 3.97
C VAL A 261 0.82 -22.48 5.16
N ALA A 262 -0.02 -21.56 5.66
CA ALA A 262 0.29 -20.71 6.79
C ALA A 262 0.49 -21.53 8.08
N GLU A 263 -0.34 -22.53 8.34
CA GLU A 263 -0.17 -23.46 9.46
C GLU A 263 1.15 -24.24 9.37
N GLY A 264 1.47 -24.79 8.20
CA GLY A 264 2.73 -25.50 7.99
C GLY A 264 3.95 -24.60 8.23
N ILE A 265 3.92 -23.34 7.75
CA ILE A 265 4.98 -22.36 7.98
C ILE A 265 5.12 -22.02 9.47
N ARG A 266 4.00 -21.74 10.16
CA ARG A 266 4.01 -21.36 11.59
C ARG A 266 4.52 -22.48 12.49
N ASN A 267 4.17 -23.73 12.17
CA ASN A 267 4.56 -24.91 12.94
C ASN A 267 5.92 -25.50 12.51
N GLY A 268 6.62 -24.85 11.58
CA GLY A 268 7.90 -25.35 11.05
C GLY A 268 7.80 -26.64 10.22
N ASN A 269 6.60 -27.07 9.85
CA ASN A 269 6.36 -28.23 8.98
C ASN A 269 6.37 -27.79 7.50
N TYR A 270 7.58 -27.58 6.98
CA TYR A 270 7.78 -27.05 5.63
C TYR A 270 7.37 -28.03 4.52
N ASP A 271 7.40 -29.34 4.79
CA ASP A 271 6.91 -30.34 3.84
C ASP A 271 5.40 -30.25 3.66
N LYS A 272 4.64 -30.11 4.76
CA LYS A 272 3.18 -29.86 4.71
C LYS A 272 2.90 -28.56 3.95
N ALA A 273 3.60 -27.47 4.29
CA ALA A 273 3.44 -26.18 3.63
C ALA A 273 3.72 -26.25 2.12
N GLY A 274 4.80 -26.94 1.73
CA GLY A 274 5.22 -27.11 0.34
C GLY A 274 4.23 -27.92 -0.50
N LYS A 275 3.67 -29.00 0.08
CA LYS A 275 2.63 -29.82 -0.57
C LYS A 275 1.34 -29.02 -0.77
N ALA A 276 0.86 -28.36 0.29
CA ALA A 276 -0.34 -27.52 0.22
C ALA A 276 -0.20 -26.38 -0.80
N LYS A 277 0.96 -25.71 -0.80
CA LYS A 277 1.26 -24.64 -1.76
C LYS A 277 1.28 -25.16 -3.20
N SER A 278 1.94 -26.29 -3.44
CA SER A 278 1.98 -26.92 -4.76
C SER A 278 0.58 -27.28 -5.27
N GLN A 279 -0.29 -27.78 -4.39
CA GLN A 279 -1.67 -28.11 -4.75
C GLN A 279 -2.43 -26.86 -5.24
N ILE A 280 -2.42 -25.78 -4.46
CA ILE A 280 -3.07 -24.51 -4.82
C ILE A 280 -2.56 -23.97 -6.17
N GLU A 281 -1.24 -23.99 -6.38
CA GLU A 281 -0.63 -23.50 -7.61
C GLU A 281 -0.95 -24.40 -8.82
N ASN A 282 -1.08 -25.71 -8.63
CA ASN A 282 -1.48 -26.65 -9.67
C ASN A 282 -2.95 -26.45 -10.07
N ASP A 283 -3.84 -26.32 -9.09
CA ASP A 283 -5.27 -26.13 -9.31
C ASP A 283 -5.54 -24.81 -10.05
N GLN A 284 -4.83 -23.74 -9.67
CA GLN A 284 -4.90 -22.48 -10.40
C GLN A 284 -4.40 -22.61 -11.83
N ARG A 285 -3.28 -23.31 -12.08
CA ARG A 285 -2.77 -23.53 -13.44
C ARG A 285 -3.75 -24.34 -14.30
N ALA A 286 -4.37 -25.37 -13.73
CA ALA A 286 -5.41 -26.15 -14.41
C ALA A 286 -6.61 -25.25 -14.77
N LYS A 287 -7.14 -24.49 -13.80
CA LYS A 287 -8.24 -23.54 -14.02
C LYS A 287 -7.93 -22.52 -15.12
N ARG A 288 -6.71 -21.98 -15.16
CA ARG A 288 -6.28 -21.04 -16.21
C ARG A 288 -6.27 -21.69 -17.60
N LYS A 289 -5.84 -22.96 -17.68
CA LYS A 289 -5.81 -23.71 -18.92
C LYS A 289 -7.23 -23.96 -19.44
N ASP A 290 -8.15 -24.31 -18.57
CA ASP A 290 -9.55 -24.57 -18.91
C ASP A 290 -10.25 -23.28 -19.38
N GLU A 291 -10.07 -22.18 -18.65
CA GLU A 291 -10.61 -20.87 -19.06
C GLU A 291 -10.07 -20.41 -20.42
N ALA A 292 -8.77 -20.61 -20.69
CA ALA A 292 -8.17 -20.28 -21.98
C ALA A 292 -8.72 -21.17 -23.12
N ALA A 293 -8.93 -22.47 -22.87
CA ALA A 293 -9.52 -23.38 -23.84
C ALA A 293 -10.97 -22.99 -24.18
N GLU A 294 -11.70 -22.41 -23.22
CA GLU A 294 -13.08 -21.94 -23.38
C GLU A 294 -13.17 -20.46 -23.82
N SER A 295 -12.04 -19.78 -24.06
CA SER A 295 -11.99 -18.32 -24.32
C SER A 295 -12.71 -17.47 -23.26
N LYS A 296 -12.78 -17.97 -22.01
CA LYS A 296 -13.35 -17.24 -20.88
C LYS A 296 -12.28 -16.40 -20.21
N LYS A 297 -12.55 -15.11 -20.04
CA LYS A 297 -11.73 -14.23 -19.19
C LYS A 297 -12.20 -14.36 -17.74
N HIS A 298 -11.26 -14.32 -16.80
CA HIS A 298 -11.62 -14.19 -15.39
C HIS A 298 -12.34 -12.87 -15.15
N GLU A 299 -13.54 -12.94 -14.58
CA GLU A 299 -14.29 -11.77 -14.15
C GLU A 299 -13.86 -11.37 -12.73
N LEU A 300 -13.35 -10.15 -12.61
CA LEU A 300 -13.01 -9.57 -11.32
C LEU A 300 -14.28 -9.33 -10.51
N LYS A 301 -14.22 -9.58 -9.20
CA LYS A 301 -15.38 -9.43 -8.31
C LYS A 301 -15.66 -7.97 -7.98
N HIS A 302 -14.63 -7.20 -7.63
CA HIS A 302 -14.78 -5.87 -7.04
C HIS A 302 -14.25 -4.73 -7.88
N PHE A 303 -13.35 -4.99 -8.84
CA PHE A 303 -12.70 -3.93 -9.60
C PHE A 303 -12.92 -4.04 -11.11
N ASN A 304 -12.96 -2.88 -11.78
CA ASN A 304 -12.88 -2.74 -13.22
C ASN A 304 -11.48 -2.28 -13.61
N GLN A 305 -10.86 -2.97 -14.57
CA GLN A 305 -9.63 -2.51 -15.21
C GLN A 305 -9.96 -1.32 -16.12
N ILE A 306 -9.21 -0.22 -15.99
CA ILE A 306 -9.32 0.95 -16.86
C ILE A 306 -8.00 1.22 -17.54
N ALA A 307 -8.02 1.53 -18.84
CA ALA A 307 -6.80 1.73 -19.63
C ALA A 307 -6.00 2.96 -19.21
N SER A 308 -6.66 3.97 -18.66
CA SER A 308 -6.04 5.19 -18.12
C SER A 308 -6.89 5.75 -16.99
N ASP A 309 -6.29 5.91 -15.81
CA ASP A 309 -6.92 6.62 -14.68
C ASP A 309 -6.90 8.13 -14.92
N GLU A 310 -8.08 8.75 -14.96
CA GLU A 310 -8.23 10.19 -15.23
C GLU A 310 -7.65 11.05 -14.10
N SER A 311 -7.84 10.65 -12.84
CA SER A 311 -7.30 11.36 -11.68
C SER A 311 -5.78 11.33 -11.72
N TYR A 312 -5.19 10.16 -12.03
CA TYR A 312 -3.75 10.07 -12.28
C TYR A 312 -3.29 11.02 -13.38
N ALA A 313 -3.88 10.92 -14.57
CA ALA A 313 -3.46 11.67 -15.76
C ALA A 313 -3.61 13.19 -15.59
N LYS A 314 -4.59 13.63 -14.80
CA LYS A 314 -4.80 15.04 -14.46
C LYS A 314 -3.78 15.54 -13.45
N LEU A 315 -3.50 14.77 -12.39
CA LEU A 315 -2.68 15.22 -11.27
C LEU A 315 -1.19 15.10 -11.55
N ILE A 316 -0.73 14.02 -12.19
CA ILE A 316 0.71 13.74 -12.35
C ILE A 316 1.46 14.83 -13.13
N LYS A 317 0.78 15.47 -14.10
CA LYS A 317 1.31 16.54 -14.96
C LYS A 317 1.75 17.77 -14.17
N GLN A 318 1.28 17.95 -12.94
CA GLN A 318 1.61 19.09 -12.11
C GLN A 318 3.02 19.01 -11.51
N VAL A 319 3.58 17.80 -11.36
CA VAL A 319 4.80 17.58 -10.57
C VAL A 319 5.92 16.86 -11.30
N SER A 320 5.63 16.20 -12.42
CA SER A 320 6.65 15.44 -13.13
C SER A 320 6.41 15.37 -14.63
N SER A 321 7.49 15.60 -15.40
CA SER A 321 7.57 15.31 -16.83
C SER A 321 8.25 13.97 -17.14
N THR A 322 8.78 13.29 -16.12
CA THR A 322 9.53 12.03 -16.28
C THR A 322 8.70 10.80 -15.96
N LEU A 323 7.61 10.96 -15.20
CA LEU A 323 6.62 9.91 -14.97
C LEU A 323 5.66 9.82 -16.17
N PRO A 324 5.08 8.63 -16.43
CA PRO A 324 4.12 8.46 -17.51
C PRO A 324 2.96 9.46 -17.40
N PRO A 325 2.49 10.06 -18.51
CA PRO A 325 1.36 11.00 -18.48
C PRO A 325 0.01 10.31 -18.25
N THR A 326 -0.04 8.98 -18.36
CA THR A 326 -1.20 8.12 -18.16
C THR A 326 -0.73 6.80 -17.53
N GLU A 327 -1.55 6.19 -16.69
CA GLU A 327 -1.30 4.88 -16.11
C GLU A 327 -2.61 4.08 -16.08
N GLU A 328 -2.53 2.78 -16.38
CA GLU A 328 -3.64 1.85 -16.18
C GLU A 328 -4.10 1.90 -14.71
N GLY A 329 -5.39 1.67 -14.47
CA GLY A 329 -5.96 1.69 -13.14
C GLY A 329 -6.93 0.55 -12.89
N TYR A 330 -7.30 0.39 -11.63
CA TYR A 330 -8.36 -0.53 -11.19
C TYR A 330 -9.32 0.27 -10.30
N LYS A 331 -10.56 0.41 -10.75
CA LYS A 331 -11.62 1.18 -10.07
C LYS A 331 -12.61 0.25 -9.41
N LEU A 332 -13.03 0.55 -8.18
CA LEU A 332 -14.09 -0.19 -7.50
C LEU A 332 -15.36 -0.17 -8.36
N LYS A 333 -15.98 -1.33 -8.52
CA LYS A 333 -17.32 -1.48 -9.08
C LYS A 333 -18.29 -0.81 -8.11
N ARG A 334 -18.93 0.26 -8.55
CA ARG A 334 -20.02 0.89 -7.83
C ARG A 334 -21.32 0.29 -8.37
N ASP A 335 -22.20 -0.17 -7.49
CA ASP A 335 -23.55 -0.52 -7.89
C ASP A 335 -24.23 0.77 -8.40
N ASN A 336 -24.81 0.71 -9.60
CA ASN A 336 -25.55 1.83 -10.20
C ASN A 336 -26.87 2.10 -9.49
#